data_AF-A0A944RZM2-F1
#
_entry.id   AF-A0A944RZM2-F1
#
_cell.length_a   1.000
_cell.length_b   1.000
_cell.length_c   1.000
_cell.angle_alpha   90.00
_cell.angle_beta   90.00
_cell.angle_gamma   90.00
#
_symmetry.space_group_name_H-M   'P 1'
#
loop_
_entity.id
_entity.type
_entity.pdbx_description
1 polymer ?
#
loop_
_entity_poly.entity_id
_entity_poly.type
_entity_poly.pdbx_seq_one_letter_code
_entity_poly.pdbx_strand_id
1 'polypeptide(L)'
;MQFIECGGTPRQIGEATGEALRQDIAEHLELFPLHRSTEFRARLPLFLTTLRRHLPAVVEEIRATARAANVDEVDLFALNLPLVPGTLDRVFGEIGDGTPGGPDLTRDLPSTDGCTNFVFTGGPDGPIWGKNNDGCHPHRPVVARYVRPAEGIPQVTFTFAGVVATTDGMNAEGVAVGHSSVGSVFQQSDRWIPIRLWAYQVMSRARTTAEFVRAMAEQPLRGKGYSIVCVDRLGDAVSIEAACPVLMIREPVVGAHGLHCVNCYQDEALWHADRRTPEGKVDAHERWHLLDRVLLAGEGPPAQIDVTSGWPGQVDVPDPGQDGYDLAFAERLLHLHGDICICRHGEPLDYHSEYSMIGLPASGRLRFCGLHPCQQQYTEVSL
;
A
#
# COMPACT_ATOMS: atom_id res chain seq x y z
N MET A 1 0.84 13.75 -10.02
CA MET A 1 1.84 12.76 -9.58
C MET A 1 3.05 12.87 -10.47
N GLN A 2 4.24 13.03 -9.89
CA GLN A 2 5.49 13.03 -10.67
C GLN A 2 5.90 11.60 -11.05
N PHE A 3 6.57 11.43 -12.18
CA PHE A 3 7.26 10.20 -12.56
C PHE A 3 8.76 10.49 -12.64
N ILE A 4 9.56 9.74 -11.89
CA ILE A 4 11.02 9.89 -11.88
C ILE A 4 11.71 8.58 -12.23
N GLU A 5 12.81 8.67 -12.94
CA GLU A 5 13.70 7.54 -13.18
C GLU A 5 14.96 7.66 -12.33
N CYS A 6 15.33 6.57 -11.66
CA CYS A 6 16.50 6.52 -10.81
C CYS A 6 17.26 5.23 -11.09
N GLY A 7 18.55 5.31 -11.39
CA GLY A 7 19.34 4.13 -11.77
C GLY A 7 20.73 4.09 -11.14
N GLY A 8 21.26 2.88 -11.02
CA GLY A 8 22.62 2.63 -10.54
C GLY A 8 22.68 2.06 -9.13
N THR A 9 23.75 2.40 -8.41
CA THR A 9 23.95 1.98 -7.01
C THR A 9 22.88 2.59 -6.09
N PRO A 10 22.65 2.06 -4.89
CA PRO A 10 21.70 2.65 -3.93
C PRO A 10 21.96 4.14 -3.65
N ARG A 11 23.24 4.54 -3.63
CA ARG A 11 23.63 5.95 -3.49
C ARG A 11 23.15 6.78 -4.67
N GLN A 12 23.39 6.33 -5.90
CA GLN A 12 22.99 7.06 -7.11
C GLN A 12 21.48 7.15 -7.25
N ILE A 13 20.76 6.07 -6.91
CA ILE A 13 19.29 6.06 -6.86
C ILE A 13 18.79 7.09 -5.87
N GLY A 14 19.36 7.11 -4.66
CA GLY A 14 18.97 8.08 -3.63
C GLY A 14 19.30 9.53 -4.03
N GLU A 15 20.49 9.79 -4.57
CA GLU A 15 20.88 11.12 -5.07
C GLU A 15 19.94 11.61 -6.16
N ALA A 16 19.61 10.77 -7.14
CA ALA A 16 18.66 11.10 -8.20
C ALA A 16 17.25 11.36 -7.64
N THR A 17 16.81 10.56 -6.67
CA THR A 17 15.49 10.73 -6.02
C THR A 17 15.44 12.06 -5.25
N GLY A 18 16.47 12.34 -4.45
CA GLY A 18 16.52 13.55 -3.62
C GLY A 18 16.66 14.84 -4.43
N GLU A 19 17.40 14.81 -5.55
CA GLU A 19 17.47 15.96 -6.46
C GLU A 19 16.13 16.21 -7.15
N ALA A 20 15.52 15.15 -7.72
CA ALA A 20 14.29 15.27 -8.49
C ALA A 20 13.09 15.69 -7.62
N LEU A 21 13.02 15.21 -6.37
CA LEU A 21 11.90 15.45 -5.45
C LEU A 21 12.23 16.44 -4.33
N ARG A 22 13.28 17.26 -4.46
CA ARG A 22 13.76 18.13 -3.38
C ARG A 22 12.63 18.96 -2.75
N GLN A 23 11.81 19.60 -3.59
CA GLN A 23 10.70 20.43 -3.13
C GLN A 23 9.58 19.58 -2.51
N ASP A 24 9.11 18.54 -3.20
CA ASP A 24 8.05 17.66 -2.73
C ASP A 24 8.43 16.95 -1.40
N ILE A 25 9.71 16.62 -1.19
CA ILE A 25 10.21 16.08 0.08
C ILE A 25 10.11 17.13 1.20
N ALA A 26 10.53 18.37 0.93
CA ALA A 26 10.43 19.45 1.91
C ALA A 26 8.96 19.71 2.29
N GLU A 27 8.07 19.79 1.30
CA GLU A 27 6.62 19.93 1.52
C GLU A 27 6.07 18.77 2.34
N HIS A 28 6.42 17.52 2.02
CA HIS A 28 5.96 16.36 2.78
C HIS A 28 6.43 16.38 4.25
N LEU A 29 7.66 16.83 4.51
CA LEU A 29 8.19 16.98 5.87
C LEU A 29 7.54 18.11 6.66
N GLU A 30 7.08 19.18 5.99
CA GLU A 30 6.30 20.26 6.61
C GLU A 30 4.91 19.78 7.05
N LEU A 31 4.27 18.93 6.24
CA LEU A 31 2.98 18.33 6.58
C LEU A 31 3.09 17.39 7.79
N PHE A 32 4.20 16.65 7.91
CA PHE A 32 4.41 15.67 8.98
C PHE A 32 5.74 15.90 9.68
N PRO A 33 5.81 16.80 10.69
CA PRO A 33 7.04 17.12 11.41
C PRO A 33 7.44 16.02 12.42
N LEU A 34 7.53 14.77 11.94
CA LEU A 34 7.82 13.56 12.73
C LEU A 34 9.16 13.65 13.49
N HIS A 35 10.08 14.48 13.00
CA HIS A 35 11.38 14.77 13.59
C HIS A 35 11.35 15.37 15.01
N ARG A 36 10.19 15.90 15.40
CA ARG A 36 9.93 16.47 16.73
C ARG A 36 9.67 15.39 17.78
N SER A 37 9.52 14.13 17.39
CA SER A 37 9.33 13.03 18.33
C SER A 37 10.66 12.64 19.01
N THR A 38 10.80 13.01 20.28
CA THR A 38 11.83 12.49 21.19
C THR A 38 11.83 10.95 21.20
N GLU A 39 10.65 10.33 21.10
CA GLU A 39 10.49 8.88 21.05
C GLU A 39 11.18 8.29 19.81
N PHE A 40 10.95 8.86 18.63
CA PHE A 40 11.56 8.37 17.40
C PHE A 40 13.09 8.43 17.50
N ARG A 41 13.63 9.57 17.96
CA ARG A 41 15.08 9.75 18.12
C ARG A 41 15.69 8.75 19.10
N ALA A 42 14.99 8.40 20.17
CA ALA A 42 15.43 7.37 21.12
C ALA A 42 15.46 5.96 20.51
N ARG A 43 14.52 5.64 19.59
CA ARG A 43 14.40 4.33 18.93
C ARG A 43 15.27 4.19 17.68
N LEU A 44 15.64 5.30 17.04
CA LEU A 44 16.42 5.32 15.79
C LEU A 44 17.70 4.47 15.81
N PRO A 45 18.54 4.47 16.86
CA PRO A 45 19.73 3.62 16.89
C PRO A 45 19.42 2.12 16.72
N LEU A 46 18.31 1.65 17.32
CA LEU A 46 17.88 0.26 17.19
C LEU A 46 17.33 -0.01 15.79
N PHE A 47 16.53 0.89 15.23
CA PHE A 47 16.09 0.78 13.84
C PHE A 47 17.27 0.69 12.86
N LEU A 48 18.24 1.58 12.99
CA LEU A 48 19.42 1.57 12.11
C LEU A 48 20.26 0.31 12.29
N THR A 49 20.32 -0.25 13.50
CA THR A 49 21.00 -1.54 13.73
C THR A 49 20.31 -2.67 12.95
N THR A 50 18.98 -2.75 13.02
CA THR A 50 18.18 -3.73 12.27
C THR A 50 18.33 -3.50 10.75
N LEU A 51 18.15 -2.28 10.28
CA LEU A 51 18.23 -1.97 8.85
C LEU A 51 19.63 -2.19 8.26
N ARG A 52 20.70 -1.83 8.97
CA ARG A 52 22.06 -2.09 8.47
C ARG A 52 22.36 -3.57 8.35
N ARG A 53 21.78 -4.39 9.23
CA ARG A 53 21.94 -5.85 9.19
C ARG A 53 21.22 -6.47 8.00
N HIS A 54 20.01 -6.00 7.69
CA HIS A 54 19.13 -6.71 6.74
C HIS A 54 18.88 -5.97 5.42
N LEU A 55 18.98 -4.64 5.41
CA LEU A 55 18.65 -3.74 4.31
C LEU A 55 19.71 -2.62 4.14
N PRO A 56 21.02 -2.94 4.08
CA PRO A 56 22.07 -1.92 4.00
C PRO A 56 21.96 -1.03 2.75
N ALA A 57 21.52 -1.59 1.62
CA ALA A 57 21.28 -0.84 0.39
C ALA A 57 20.21 0.24 0.58
N VAL A 58 19.07 -0.12 1.19
CA VAL A 58 17.97 0.82 1.48
C VAL A 58 18.41 1.93 2.44
N VAL A 59 19.26 1.61 3.43
CA VAL A 59 19.83 2.63 4.33
C VAL A 59 20.67 3.65 3.54
N GLU A 60 21.50 3.19 2.61
CA GLU A 60 22.30 4.10 1.77
C GLU A 60 21.43 4.94 0.84
N GLU A 61 20.38 4.34 0.25
CA GLU A 61 19.41 5.04 -0.59
C GLU A 61 18.71 6.19 0.17
N ILE A 62 18.22 5.93 1.39
CA ILE A 62 17.60 6.95 2.24
C ILE A 62 18.62 8.06 2.55
N ARG A 63 19.83 7.72 2.97
CA ARG A 63 20.86 8.74 3.27
C ARG A 63 21.21 9.61 2.07
N ALA A 64 21.38 8.99 0.92
CA ALA A 64 21.68 9.69 -0.32
C ALA A 64 20.53 10.62 -0.75
N THR A 65 19.28 10.16 -0.58
CA THR A 65 18.09 10.97 -0.79
C THR A 65 18.07 12.19 0.14
N ALA A 66 18.32 12.02 1.45
CA ALA A 66 18.35 13.13 2.40
C ALA A 66 19.42 14.17 2.04
N ARG A 67 20.63 13.72 1.69
CA ARG A 67 21.72 14.61 1.28
C ARG A 67 21.37 15.41 0.02
N ALA A 68 20.85 14.76 -1.02
CA ALA A 68 20.53 15.43 -2.29
C ALA A 68 19.30 16.35 -2.17
N ALA A 69 18.31 15.97 -1.36
CA ALA A 69 17.16 16.81 -1.04
C ALA A 69 17.50 17.95 -0.06
N ASN A 70 18.72 17.98 0.50
CA ASN A 70 19.16 18.95 1.49
C ASN A 70 18.22 19.02 2.73
N VAL A 71 17.86 17.85 3.26
CA VAL A 71 17.04 17.69 4.48
C VAL A 71 17.79 16.87 5.54
N ASP A 72 17.32 16.91 6.79
CA ASP A 72 17.91 16.12 7.87
C ASP A 72 17.69 14.62 7.62
N GLU A 73 18.74 13.81 7.79
CA GLU A 73 18.69 12.36 7.62
C GLU A 73 17.65 11.71 8.57
N VAL A 74 17.51 12.22 9.79
CA VAL A 74 16.56 11.72 10.80
C VAL A 74 15.13 11.88 10.32
N ASP A 75 14.83 13.00 9.67
CA ASP A 75 13.49 13.34 9.18
C ASP A 75 13.07 12.37 8.07
N LEU A 76 13.99 12.08 7.15
CA LEU A 76 13.74 11.13 6.08
C LEU A 76 13.62 9.69 6.60
N PHE A 77 14.39 9.31 7.62
CA PHE A 77 14.19 8.04 8.30
C PHE A 77 12.82 7.97 8.98
N ALA A 78 12.33 9.07 9.56
CA ALA A 78 11.02 9.09 10.22
C ALA A 78 9.86 8.84 9.23
N LEU A 79 9.93 9.40 8.02
CA LEU A 79 8.96 9.09 6.94
C LEU A 79 8.93 7.60 6.57
N ASN A 80 10.10 6.95 6.57
CA ASN A 80 10.24 5.55 6.18
C ASN A 80 9.98 4.57 7.33
N LEU A 81 10.09 5.02 8.57
CA LEU A 81 9.99 4.22 9.79
C LEU A 81 8.91 4.75 10.72
N PRO A 82 7.63 4.79 10.29
CA PRO A 82 6.56 5.30 11.13
C PRO A 82 6.54 4.53 12.44
N LEU A 83 6.35 5.27 13.53
CA LEU A 83 6.16 4.69 14.83
C LEU A 83 4.81 3.97 14.81
N VAL A 84 4.84 2.66 15.08
CA VAL A 84 3.63 1.89 15.37
C VAL A 84 3.48 1.95 16.89
N PRO A 85 2.33 2.41 17.42
CA PRO A 85 2.14 2.50 18.86
C PRO A 85 2.40 1.16 19.53
N GLY A 86 3.26 1.18 20.56
CA GLY A 86 3.63 -0.02 21.31
C GLY A 86 2.52 -0.55 22.22
N THR A 87 1.48 0.25 22.46
CA THR A 87 0.30 -0.12 23.25
C THR A 87 -0.86 -0.53 22.35
N LEU A 88 -1.68 -1.47 22.83
CA LEU A 88 -2.80 -2.08 22.11
C LEU A 88 -3.89 -1.07 21.70
N ASP A 89 -3.96 0.08 22.37
CA ASP A 89 -5.12 0.99 22.32
C ASP A 89 -4.97 2.22 21.42
N ARG A 90 -3.89 2.34 20.64
CA ARG A 90 -3.70 3.48 19.74
C ARG A 90 -3.64 3.01 18.29
N VAL A 91 -4.77 3.14 17.59
CA VAL A 91 -4.84 3.23 16.13
C VAL A 91 -4.36 4.63 15.76
N PHE A 92 -3.61 4.76 14.66
CA PHE A 92 -3.11 5.98 14.01
C PHE A 92 -3.76 7.31 14.45
N GLY A 93 -3.41 7.77 15.65
CA GLY A 93 -3.33 9.18 15.92
C GLY A 93 -2.02 9.64 15.32
N GLU A 94 -2.06 10.70 14.53
CA GLU A 94 -0.90 11.57 14.40
C GLU A 94 -0.23 11.67 15.77
N ILE A 95 1.11 11.61 15.78
CA ILE A 95 1.87 11.86 17.01
C ILE A 95 1.41 13.23 17.49
N GLY A 96 0.50 13.27 18.46
CA GLY A 96 0.16 14.48 19.17
C GLY A 96 1.47 15.10 19.61
N ASP A 97 1.55 16.42 19.57
CA ASP A 97 2.74 17.26 19.77
C ASP A 97 3.57 17.02 21.07
N GLY A 98 3.27 15.95 21.81
CA GLY A 98 3.96 15.53 23.01
C GLY A 98 3.57 16.36 24.23
N THR A 99 2.59 17.27 24.12
CA THR A 99 2.16 18.08 25.27
C THR A 99 1.20 17.31 26.17
N PRO A 100 1.52 17.12 27.46
CA PRO A 100 0.55 16.63 28.43
C PRO A 100 -0.59 17.64 28.56
N GLY A 101 -1.78 17.30 28.09
CA GLY A 101 -2.97 18.15 28.17
C GLY A 101 -3.30 18.98 26.92
N GLY A 102 -2.62 18.76 25.78
CA GLY A 102 -3.09 19.25 24.48
C GLY A 102 -4.44 18.63 24.08
N PRO A 103 -5.24 19.28 23.22
CA PRO A 103 -6.48 18.68 22.73
C PRO A 103 -6.16 17.31 22.12
N ASP A 104 -6.88 16.29 22.60
CA ASP A 104 -6.71 14.90 22.17
C ASP A 104 -7.28 14.74 20.75
N LEU A 105 -6.53 15.25 19.76
CA LEU A 105 -6.83 15.12 18.33
C LEU A 105 -6.73 13.66 17.85
N THR A 106 -6.36 12.72 18.74
CA THR A 106 -6.17 11.30 18.44
C THR A 106 -7.34 10.42 18.83
N ARG A 107 -8.39 10.96 19.47
CA ARG A 107 -9.45 10.15 20.07
C ARG A 107 -10.59 9.75 19.12
N ASP A 108 -10.83 10.51 18.06
CA ASP A 108 -12.05 10.36 17.24
C ASP A 108 -11.81 10.27 15.73
N LEU A 109 -10.55 10.18 15.26
CA LEU A 109 -10.29 9.99 13.83
C LEU A 109 -10.24 8.48 13.52
N PRO A 110 -11.26 7.90 12.84
CA PRO A 110 -11.12 6.55 12.28
C PRO A 110 -9.89 6.55 11.38
N SER A 111 -9.12 5.46 11.32
CA SER A 111 -7.89 5.46 10.52
C SER A 111 -8.22 5.85 9.07
N THR A 112 -7.85 7.06 8.66
CA THR A 112 -8.39 7.76 7.48
C THR A 112 -7.71 7.36 6.17
N ASP A 113 -6.85 6.35 6.18
CA ASP A 113 -6.25 5.77 4.96
C ASP A 113 -7.11 4.60 4.46
N GLY A 114 -7.76 4.81 3.32
CA GLY A 114 -8.49 3.79 2.58
C GLY A 114 -7.68 3.23 1.42
N CYS A 115 -7.89 1.99 1.02
CA CYS A 115 -7.26 1.37 -0.14
C CYS A 115 -8.17 0.29 -0.71
N THR A 116 -8.26 0.23 -2.02
CA THR A 116 -8.91 -0.86 -2.75
C THR A 116 -7.91 -1.46 -3.71
N ASN A 117 -7.73 -2.77 -3.65
CA ASN A 117 -6.92 -3.53 -4.59
C ASN A 117 -7.71 -4.70 -5.14
N PHE A 118 -7.52 -4.99 -6.42
CA PHE A 118 -7.99 -6.23 -7.04
C PHE A 118 -6.96 -6.74 -8.04
N VAL A 119 -7.06 -8.03 -8.33
CA VAL A 119 -6.34 -8.67 -9.42
C VAL A 119 -7.32 -9.48 -10.24
N PHE A 120 -7.13 -9.48 -11.56
CA PHE A 120 -7.70 -10.47 -12.46
C PHE A 120 -6.59 -11.46 -12.80
N THR A 121 -6.83 -12.76 -12.63
CA THR A 121 -5.81 -13.80 -12.88
C THR A 121 -5.62 -14.08 -14.37
N GLY A 122 -6.55 -13.61 -15.21
CA GLY A 122 -6.46 -13.69 -16.65
C GLY A 122 -7.57 -12.86 -17.30
N GLY A 123 -7.60 -12.87 -18.63
CA GLY A 123 -8.49 -12.04 -19.45
C GLY A 123 -7.86 -11.77 -20.82
N PRO A 124 -8.50 -10.98 -21.68
CA PRO A 124 -7.95 -10.63 -23.00
C PRO A 124 -6.59 -9.94 -22.93
N ASP A 125 -6.35 -9.15 -21.89
CA ASP A 125 -5.09 -8.43 -21.65
C ASP A 125 -4.09 -9.22 -20.77
N GLY A 126 -4.42 -10.46 -20.42
CA GLY A 126 -3.68 -11.27 -19.44
C GLY A 126 -4.04 -10.89 -17.99
N PRO A 127 -3.20 -11.28 -17.01
CA PRO A 127 -3.38 -10.86 -15.63
C PRO A 127 -3.28 -9.35 -15.47
N ILE A 128 -4.13 -8.79 -14.61
CA ILE A 128 -4.22 -7.36 -14.31
C ILE A 128 -4.18 -7.16 -12.80
N TRP A 129 -3.45 -6.15 -12.35
CA TRP A 129 -3.54 -5.62 -10.98
C TRP A 129 -4.13 -4.21 -11.03
N GLY A 130 -5.14 -3.91 -10.22
CA GLY A 130 -5.73 -2.58 -10.09
C GLY A 130 -5.72 -2.10 -8.64
N LYS A 131 -5.45 -0.81 -8.44
CA LYS A 131 -5.44 -0.19 -7.11
C LYS A 131 -5.86 1.28 -7.12
N ASN A 132 -6.67 1.65 -6.12
CA ASN A 132 -6.75 3.02 -5.61
C ASN A 132 -6.10 3.08 -4.21
N ASN A 133 -5.26 4.10 -4.00
CA ASN A 133 -4.79 4.46 -2.68
C ASN A 133 -5.50 5.73 -2.25
N ASP A 134 -6.12 5.70 -1.09
CA ASP A 134 -6.86 6.82 -0.54
C ASP A 134 -6.18 7.34 0.73
N GLY A 135 -6.38 8.63 0.98
CA GLY A 135 -5.87 9.35 2.14
C GLY A 135 -6.75 10.54 2.46
N CYS A 136 -6.46 11.20 3.58
CA CYS A 136 -7.15 12.41 3.98
C CYS A 136 -6.37 13.67 3.59
N HIS A 137 -7.03 14.83 3.71
CA HIS A 137 -6.32 16.11 3.66
C HIS A 137 -5.40 16.27 4.87
N PRO A 138 -4.26 16.98 4.74
CA PRO A 138 -3.69 17.50 3.49
C PRO A 138 -3.11 16.38 2.60
N HIS A 139 -3.22 16.55 1.27
CA HIS A 139 -2.69 15.58 0.31
C HIS A 139 -1.18 15.43 0.44
N ARG A 140 -0.71 14.19 0.33
CA ARG A 140 0.73 13.90 0.34
C ARG A 140 1.30 14.07 -1.08
N PRO A 141 2.54 14.55 -1.25
CA PRO A 141 3.16 14.61 -2.56
C PRO A 141 3.40 13.19 -3.13
N VAL A 142 2.53 12.75 -4.04
CA VAL A 142 2.57 11.40 -4.65
C VAL A 142 3.58 11.32 -5.79
N VAL A 143 4.30 10.20 -5.87
CA VAL A 143 5.33 9.94 -6.89
C VAL A 143 5.32 8.49 -7.37
N ALA A 144 5.53 8.30 -8.67
CA ALA A 144 5.92 7.04 -9.28
C ALA A 144 7.43 7.04 -9.53
N ARG A 145 8.15 6.04 -9.00
CA ARG A 145 9.61 5.92 -9.14
C ARG A 145 9.93 4.70 -9.98
N TYR A 146 10.53 4.87 -11.16
CA TYR A 146 11.12 3.77 -11.91
C TYR A 146 12.58 3.58 -11.46
N VAL A 147 12.79 2.55 -10.63
CA VAL A 147 14.08 2.23 -10.02
C VAL A 147 14.77 1.14 -10.84
N ARG A 148 15.96 1.46 -11.36
CA ARG A 148 16.82 0.57 -12.15
C ARG A 148 18.12 0.28 -11.38
N PRO A 149 18.09 -0.62 -10.39
CA PRO A 149 19.25 -0.87 -9.56
C PRO A 149 20.37 -1.53 -10.38
N ALA A 150 21.62 -1.22 -10.01
CA ALA A 150 22.79 -1.86 -10.62
C ALA A 150 22.80 -3.38 -10.41
N GLU A 151 22.17 -3.85 -9.33
CA GLU A 151 21.96 -5.25 -9.00
C GLU A 151 20.48 -5.47 -8.64
N GLY A 152 19.84 -6.46 -9.26
CA GLY A 152 18.42 -6.78 -9.05
C GLY A 152 17.54 -6.44 -10.25
N ILE A 153 16.24 -6.61 -10.06
CA ILE A 153 15.21 -6.44 -11.08
C ILE A 153 14.73 -4.97 -11.05
N PRO A 154 14.67 -4.28 -12.20
CA PRO A 154 14.01 -2.98 -12.30
C PRO A 154 12.56 -3.01 -11.85
N GLN A 155 12.09 -1.94 -11.22
CA GLN A 155 10.71 -1.87 -10.72
C GLN A 155 10.17 -0.45 -10.73
N VAL A 156 8.87 -0.30 -10.97
CA VAL A 156 8.16 0.94 -10.65
C VAL A 156 7.50 0.78 -9.29
N THR A 157 7.79 1.71 -8.38
CA THR A 157 7.14 1.81 -7.08
C THR A 157 6.31 3.09 -7.01
N PHE A 158 5.09 2.98 -6.53
CA PHE A 158 4.24 4.12 -6.24
C PHE A 158 4.32 4.45 -4.76
N THR A 159 4.56 5.70 -4.43
CA THR A 159 4.82 6.12 -3.05
C THR A 159 4.64 7.63 -2.89
N PHE A 160 5.10 8.16 -1.76
CA PHE A 160 5.11 9.59 -1.47
C PHE A 160 6.54 10.12 -1.47
N ALA A 161 6.73 11.40 -1.77
CA ALA A 161 8.05 12.02 -1.81
C ALA A 161 8.83 11.76 -0.51
N GLY A 162 10.04 11.22 -0.62
CA GLY A 162 10.90 10.88 0.52
C GLY A 162 10.60 9.54 1.20
N VAL A 163 9.53 8.85 0.82
CA VAL A 163 9.27 7.46 1.22
C VAL A 163 9.81 6.53 0.12
N VAL A 164 10.61 5.53 0.49
CA VAL A 164 11.23 4.60 -0.46
C VAL A 164 10.16 3.75 -1.16
N ALA A 165 9.22 3.20 -0.39
CA ALA A 165 8.11 2.39 -0.92
C ALA A 165 6.94 2.32 0.07
N THR A 166 5.72 2.23 -0.47
CA THR A 166 4.52 1.85 0.30
C THR A 166 4.19 0.35 0.20
N THR A 167 4.85 -0.39 -0.69
CA THR A 167 4.62 -1.80 -1.15
C THR A 167 3.93 -1.88 -2.51
N ASP A 168 3.40 -0.77 -3.03
CA ASP A 168 2.70 -0.75 -4.31
C ASP A 168 3.66 -0.63 -5.48
N GLY A 169 3.57 -1.54 -6.45
CA GLY A 169 4.43 -1.50 -7.61
C GLY A 169 4.41 -2.77 -8.44
N MET A 170 5.17 -2.73 -9.53
CA MET A 170 5.42 -3.88 -10.39
C MET A 170 6.88 -3.89 -10.81
N ASN A 171 7.48 -5.09 -10.86
CA ASN A 171 8.85 -5.27 -11.35
C ASN A 171 8.88 -5.74 -12.82
N ALA A 172 10.05 -5.65 -13.45
CA ALA A 172 10.24 -6.04 -14.85
C ALA A 172 10.06 -7.55 -15.10
N GLU A 173 10.01 -8.38 -14.05
CA GLU A 173 9.62 -9.79 -14.15
C GLU A 173 8.10 -9.99 -14.13
N GLY A 174 7.33 -8.91 -14.05
CA GLY A 174 5.87 -8.94 -14.06
C GLY A 174 5.27 -9.32 -12.71
N VAL A 175 6.00 -9.28 -11.60
CA VAL A 175 5.40 -9.41 -10.27
C VAL A 175 4.79 -8.05 -9.92
N ALA A 176 3.47 -7.99 -9.76
CA ALA A 176 2.72 -6.81 -9.35
C ALA A 176 2.16 -7.00 -7.94
N VAL A 177 2.27 -5.96 -7.11
CA VAL A 177 1.90 -5.99 -5.70
C VAL A 177 1.17 -4.71 -5.34
N GLY A 178 0.07 -4.84 -4.61
CA GLY A 178 -0.67 -3.71 -4.06
C GLY A 178 -1.16 -4.01 -2.66
N HIS A 179 -1.04 -3.03 -1.77
CA HIS A 179 -1.42 -3.19 -0.36
C HIS A 179 -2.66 -2.37 0.00
N SER A 180 -3.38 -2.86 1.00
CA SER A 180 -4.42 -2.14 1.72
C SER A 180 -4.03 -2.03 3.19
N SER A 181 -4.15 -0.83 3.75
CA SER A 181 -3.81 -0.58 5.16
C SER A 181 -4.84 -1.23 6.09
N VAL A 182 -4.38 -1.91 7.13
CA VAL A 182 -5.24 -2.56 8.15
C VAL A 182 -4.75 -2.10 9.54
N GLY A 183 -4.75 -2.98 10.52
CA GLY A 183 -4.16 -2.82 11.85
C GLY A 183 -3.51 -4.14 12.28
N SER A 184 -2.74 -4.15 13.35
CA SER A 184 -2.20 -5.39 13.92
C SER A 184 -2.28 -5.33 15.43
N VAL A 185 -2.99 -6.25 16.05
CA VAL A 185 -3.02 -6.43 17.51
C VAL A 185 -1.71 -6.98 18.06
N PHE A 186 -0.87 -7.60 17.23
CA PHE A 186 0.33 -8.28 17.71
C PHE A 186 1.41 -7.29 18.14
N GLN A 187 2.20 -7.71 19.13
CA GLN A 187 3.34 -6.96 19.64
C GLN A 187 4.30 -6.61 18.49
N GLN A 188 4.79 -5.37 18.45
CA GLN A 188 5.80 -4.92 17.50
C GLN A 188 7.20 -4.92 18.12
N SER A 189 8.24 -5.05 17.29
CA SER A 189 9.63 -4.94 17.73
C SER A 189 10.47 -4.16 16.73
N ASP A 190 11.31 -3.25 17.22
CA ASP A 190 12.27 -2.49 16.41
C ASP A 190 13.43 -3.36 15.91
N ARG A 191 13.52 -4.59 16.40
CA ARG A 191 14.43 -5.64 15.93
C ARG A 191 13.92 -6.36 14.69
N TRP A 192 12.66 -6.15 14.31
CA TRP A 192 12.07 -6.73 13.09
C TRP A 192 12.15 -5.74 11.93
N ILE A 193 12.12 -6.27 10.71
CA ILE A 193 12.26 -5.45 9.51
C ILE A 193 10.95 -4.73 9.18
N PRO A 194 10.97 -3.42 8.87
CA PRO A 194 9.80 -2.73 8.36
C PRO A 194 9.26 -3.38 7.08
N ILE A 195 8.03 -3.87 7.12
CA ILE A 195 7.41 -4.64 6.03
C ILE A 195 7.47 -3.92 4.67
N ARG A 196 7.24 -2.59 4.63
CA ARG A 196 7.29 -1.82 3.39
C ARG A 196 8.68 -1.82 2.73
N LEU A 197 9.73 -1.67 3.55
CA LEU A 197 11.10 -1.70 3.07
C LEU A 197 11.55 -3.13 2.72
N TRP A 198 11.05 -4.14 3.44
CA TRP A 198 11.28 -5.53 3.10
C TRP A 198 10.62 -5.89 1.75
N ALA A 199 9.35 -5.52 1.55
CA ALA A 199 8.64 -5.78 0.30
C ALA A 199 9.34 -5.13 -0.90
N TYR A 200 9.81 -3.88 -0.76
CA TYR A 200 10.65 -3.23 -1.78
C TYR A 200 11.91 -4.03 -2.14
N GLN A 201 12.61 -4.53 -1.13
CA GLN A 201 13.79 -5.38 -1.33
C GLN A 201 13.40 -6.73 -1.97
N VAL A 202 12.28 -7.33 -1.59
CA VAL A 202 11.80 -8.59 -2.18
C VAL A 202 11.42 -8.39 -3.65
N MET A 203 10.72 -7.30 -3.99
CA MET A 203 10.38 -6.95 -5.37
C MET A 203 11.61 -6.81 -6.28
N SER A 204 12.75 -6.38 -5.73
CA SER A 204 14.00 -6.30 -6.51
C SER A 204 14.63 -7.65 -6.86
N ARG A 205 14.07 -8.77 -6.41
CA ARG A 205 14.61 -10.13 -6.65
C ARG A 205 13.59 -11.20 -7.02
N ALA A 206 12.32 -11.04 -6.64
CA ALA A 206 11.27 -12.00 -6.92
C ALA A 206 10.85 -11.98 -8.40
N ARG A 207 10.77 -13.15 -9.02
CA ARG A 207 10.37 -13.32 -10.43
C ARG A 207 8.96 -13.88 -10.60
N THR A 208 8.40 -14.42 -9.52
CA THR A 208 7.08 -15.05 -9.48
C THR A 208 6.38 -14.71 -8.18
N THR A 209 5.06 -14.90 -8.15
CA THR A 209 4.25 -14.77 -6.94
C THR A 209 4.75 -15.68 -5.82
N ALA A 210 5.14 -16.91 -6.15
CA ALA A 210 5.66 -17.88 -5.18
C ALA A 210 6.99 -17.44 -4.54
N GLU A 211 7.89 -16.85 -5.33
CA GLU A 211 9.15 -16.29 -4.79
C GLU A 211 8.89 -15.09 -3.88
N PHE A 212 7.95 -14.22 -4.26
CA PHE A 212 7.55 -13.07 -3.44
C PHE A 212 6.99 -13.52 -2.08
N VAL A 213 6.02 -14.44 -2.08
CA VAL A 213 5.42 -14.99 -0.85
C VAL A 213 6.47 -15.63 0.05
N ARG A 214 7.30 -16.52 -0.51
CA ARG A 214 8.35 -17.21 0.26
C ARG A 214 9.25 -16.20 0.96
N ALA A 215 9.70 -15.18 0.23
CA ALA A 215 10.59 -14.16 0.75
C ALA A 215 9.92 -13.25 1.80
N MET A 216 8.63 -12.94 1.64
CA MET A 216 7.88 -12.20 2.66
C MET A 216 7.75 -12.98 3.97
N ALA A 217 7.66 -14.31 3.90
CA ALA A 217 7.55 -15.20 5.06
C ALA A 217 8.90 -15.60 5.71
N GLU A 218 10.05 -15.16 5.17
CA GLU A 218 11.39 -15.56 5.65
C GLU A 218 11.69 -15.11 7.09
N GLN A 219 11.02 -14.08 7.59
CA GLN A 219 11.34 -13.47 8.88
C GLN A 219 10.19 -12.66 9.46
N PRO A 220 10.19 -12.41 10.79
CA PRO A 220 9.21 -11.53 11.40
C PRO A 220 9.36 -10.10 10.87
N LEU A 221 8.23 -9.49 10.51
CA LEU A 221 8.14 -8.13 10.02
C LEU A 221 7.48 -7.22 11.05
N ARG A 222 7.83 -5.94 11.05
CA ARG A 222 7.13 -4.88 11.80
C ARG A 222 6.34 -4.00 10.84
N GLY A 223 5.22 -3.51 11.32
CA GLY A 223 4.37 -2.62 10.55
C GLY A 223 2.98 -2.53 11.15
N LYS A 224 2.18 -1.62 10.59
CA LYS A 224 0.83 -1.38 11.07
C LYS A 224 -0.14 -2.53 10.85
N GLY A 225 0.14 -3.39 9.87
CA GLY A 225 -0.81 -4.38 9.38
C GLY A 225 -1.24 -4.05 7.96
N TYR A 226 -1.22 -5.04 7.07
CA TYR A 226 -1.53 -4.86 5.66
C TYR A 226 -2.20 -6.11 5.09
N SER A 227 -3.15 -5.94 4.19
CA SER A 227 -3.57 -7.01 3.26
C SER A 227 -2.96 -6.69 1.91
N ILE A 228 -2.28 -7.64 1.27
CA ILE A 228 -1.44 -7.39 0.09
C ILE A 228 -1.81 -8.37 -1.00
N VAL A 229 -2.35 -7.91 -2.12
CA VAL A 229 -2.48 -8.76 -3.31
C VAL A 229 -1.15 -8.81 -4.06
N CYS A 230 -0.82 -9.98 -4.60
CA CYS A 230 0.31 -10.20 -5.48
C CYS A 230 -0.16 -11.06 -6.66
N VAL A 231 0.21 -10.67 -7.88
CA VAL A 231 -0.04 -11.43 -9.11
C VAL A 231 1.19 -11.33 -10.01
N ASP A 232 1.53 -12.42 -10.71
CA ASP A 232 2.61 -12.41 -11.68
C ASP A 232 2.13 -12.51 -13.13
N ARG A 233 3.08 -12.47 -14.08
CA ARG A 233 2.81 -12.49 -15.52
C ARG A 233 2.07 -13.74 -16.01
N LEU A 234 2.07 -14.83 -15.24
CA LEU A 234 1.36 -16.07 -15.57
C LEU A 234 -0.05 -16.12 -14.98
N GLY A 235 -0.41 -15.14 -14.14
CA GLY A 235 -1.69 -15.09 -13.47
C GLY A 235 -1.73 -15.83 -12.14
N ASP A 236 -0.59 -16.32 -11.64
CA ASP A 236 -0.51 -16.86 -10.29
C ASP A 236 -0.71 -15.72 -9.30
N ALA A 237 -1.77 -15.80 -8.49
CA ALA A 237 -2.16 -14.73 -7.58
C ALA A 237 -2.38 -15.23 -6.15
N VAL A 238 -2.08 -14.38 -5.19
CA VAL A 238 -2.31 -14.60 -3.75
C VAL A 238 -2.62 -13.29 -3.05
N SER A 239 -3.27 -13.37 -1.89
CA SER A 239 -3.33 -12.28 -0.91
C SER A 239 -2.50 -12.66 0.31
N ILE A 240 -1.54 -11.83 0.68
CA ILE A 240 -0.77 -11.92 1.93
C ILE A 240 -1.44 -11.02 2.96
N GLU A 241 -2.03 -11.63 3.98
CA GLU A 241 -2.61 -10.93 5.12
C GLU A 241 -1.59 -10.82 6.23
N ALA A 242 -0.99 -9.63 6.34
CA ALA A 242 0.15 -9.33 7.17
C ALA A 242 -0.23 -8.58 8.44
N ALA A 243 -0.85 -9.28 9.39
CA ALA A 243 -0.98 -8.84 10.78
C ALA A 243 0.37 -8.92 11.50
N CYS A 244 1.30 -8.03 11.10
CA CYS A 244 2.70 -8.05 11.48
C CYS A 244 2.88 -8.38 12.98
N PRO A 245 3.65 -9.43 13.34
CA PRO A 245 4.54 -10.22 12.50
C PRO A 245 3.92 -11.48 11.86
N VAL A 246 2.62 -11.72 12.07
CA VAL A 246 1.92 -12.90 11.55
C VAL A 246 1.50 -12.67 10.10
N LEU A 247 1.77 -13.64 9.24
CA LEU A 247 1.34 -13.64 7.84
C LEU A 247 0.43 -14.84 7.59
N MET A 248 -0.71 -14.59 6.95
CA MET A 248 -1.57 -15.62 6.36
C MET A 248 -1.59 -15.45 4.85
N ILE A 249 -1.79 -16.55 4.11
CA ILE A 249 -1.82 -16.56 2.65
C ILE A 249 -3.20 -17.06 2.21
N ARG A 250 -3.89 -16.25 1.41
CA ARG A 250 -5.13 -16.63 0.75
C ARG A 250 -4.89 -16.81 -0.74
N GLU A 251 -5.42 -17.90 -1.27
CA GLU A 251 -5.47 -18.17 -2.70
C GLU A 251 -6.85 -17.78 -3.27
N PRO A 252 -6.97 -17.56 -4.59
CA PRO A 252 -8.27 -17.37 -5.23
C PRO A 252 -9.16 -18.58 -4.97
N VAL A 253 -10.44 -18.36 -4.66
CA VAL A 253 -11.39 -19.46 -4.57
C VAL A 253 -11.60 -20.09 -5.95
N VAL A 254 -11.85 -21.40 -5.98
CA VAL A 254 -12.06 -22.12 -7.25
C VAL A 254 -13.24 -21.49 -8.00
N GLY A 255 -12.98 -21.08 -9.25
CA GLY A 255 -13.98 -20.45 -10.12
C GLY A 255 -14.03 -18.92 -10.05
N ALA A 256 -13.30 -18.28 -9.14
CA ALA A 256 -13.15 -16.83 -9.13
C ALA A 256 -12.31 -16.35 -10.31
N HIS A 257 -12.57 -15.12 -10.74
CA HIS A 257 -11.79 -14.42 -11.78
C HIS A 257 -10.54 -13.73 -11.21
N GLY A 258 -10.37 -13.75 -9.90
CA GLY A 258 -9.17 -13.23 -9.25
C GLY A 258 -9.30 -13.10 -7.74
N LEU A 259 -8.63 -12.10 -7.20
CA LEU A 259 -8.54 -11.81 -5.76
C LEU A 259 -8.66 -10.32 -5.52
N HIS A 260 -8.97 -9.95 -4.29
CA HIS A 260 -8.95 -8.55 -3.87
C HIS A 260 -8.45 -8.43 -2.45
N CYS A 261 -8.04 -7.21 -2.09
CA CYS A 261 -7.90 -6.85 -0.71
C CYS A 261 -8.36 -5.40 -0.50
N VAL A 262 -9.09 -5.22 0.58
CA VAL A 262 -9.53 -3.92 1.08
C VAL A 262 -8.89 -3.69 2.44
N ASN A 263 -9.27 -2.62 3.12
CA ASN A 263 -8.80 -2.36 4.46
C ASN A 263 -9.50 -3.31 5.44
N CYS A 264 -9.22 -4.60 5.43
CA CYS A 264 -9.52 -5.57 6.50
C CYS A 264 -8.78 -6.89 6.22
N TYR A 265 -8.68 -7.74 7.25
CA TYR A 265 -8.28 -9.13 7.07
C TYR A 265 -9.49 -9.96 6.70
N GLN A 266 -9.36 -10.80 5.68
CA GLN A 266 -10.39 -11.70 5.19
C GLN A 266 -10.10 -13.16 5.56
N ASP A 267 -8.88 -13.49 5.98
CA ASP A 267 -8.52 -14.79 6.53
C ASP A 267 -9.09 -14.96 7.94
N GLU A 268 -9.74 -16.11 8.19
CA GLU A 268 -10.40 -16.42 9.46
C GLU A 268 -9.46 -16.32 10.66
N ALA A 269 -8.19 -16.70 10.50
CA ALA A 269 -7.22 -16.63 11.59
C ALA A 269 -6.89 -15.19 12.01
N LEU A 270 -7.20 -14.19 11.17
CA LEU A 270 -6.82 -12.79 11.37
C LEU A 270 -7.99 -11.81 11.49
N TRP A 271 -9.24 -12.25 11.43
CA TRP A 271 -10.42 -11.36 11.54
C TRP A 271 -10.38 -10.41 12.74
N HIS A 272 -9.87 -10.88 13.88
CA HIS A 272 -9.77 -10.11 15.12
C HIS A 272 -8.40 -9.45 15.34
N ALA A 273 -7.49 -9.54 14.36
CA ALA A 273 -6.20 -8.90 14.42
C ALA A 273 -6.22 -7.42 14.00
N ASP A 274 -7.35 -6.96 13.46
CA ASP A 274 -7.57 -5.57 13.07
C ASP A 274 -8.15 -4.74 14.23
N ARG A 275 -7.41 -3.70 14.61
CA ARG A 275 -7.70 -2.82 15.76
C ARG A 275 -8.81 -1.78 15.51
N ARG A 276 -9.32 -1.63 14.29
CA ARG A 276 -10.38 -0.65 14.02
C ARG A 276 -11.70 -1.04 14.68
N THR A 277 -12.47 -0.02 15.05
CA THR A 277 -13.84 -0.20 15.56
C THR A 277 -14.75 -0.77 14.46
N PRO A 278 -15.92 -1.35 14.81
CA PRO A 278 -16.90 -1.76 13.83
C PRO A 278 -17.28 -0.64 12.84
N GLU A 279 -17.46 0.58 13.32
CA GLU A 279 -17.80 1.75 12.48
C GLU A 279 -16.69 2.06 11.48
N GLY A 280 -15.43 1.96 11.91
CA GLY A 280 -14.26 2.12 11.04
C GLY A 280 -14.02 0.98 10.04
N LYS A 281 -14.85 -0.07 10.05
CA LYS A 281 -14.79 -1.21 9.13
C LYS A 281 -15.93 -1.25 8.11
N VAL A 282 -17.00 -0.46 8.30
CA VAL A 282 -18.21 -0.48 7.46
C VAL A 282 -17.85 -0.35 5.97
N ASP A 283 -17.17 0.73 5.60
CA ASP A 283 -16.76 0.97 4.21
C ASP A 283 -15.89 -0.16 3.62
N ALA A 284 -14.98 -0.73 4.43
CA ALA A 284 -14.15 -1.83 3.96
C ALA A 284 -14.98 -3.09 3.70
N HIS A 285 -15.98 -3.36 4.54
CA HIS A 285 -16.87 -4.50 4.39
C HIS A 285 -17.83 -4.34 3.21
N GLU A 286 -18.35 -3.14 2.97
CA GLU A 286 -19.14 -2.82 1.78
C GLU A 286 -18.34 -3.08 0.49
N ARG A 287 -17.09 -2.59 0.42
CA ARG A 287 -16.20 -2.86 -0.71
C ARG A 287 -15.80 -4.33 -0.83
N TRP A 288 -15.68 -5.05 0.29
CA TRP A 288 -15.50 -6.50 0.25
C TRP A 288 -16.70 -7.15 -0.44
N HIS A 289 -17.95 -6.89 -0.02
CA HIS A 289 -19.11 -7.46 -0.70
C HIS A 289 -19.12 -7.15 -2.21
N LEU A 290 -18.83 -5.90 -2.58
CA LEU A 290 -18.78 -5.48 -3.97
C LEU A 290 -17.76 -6.30 -4.76
N LEU A 291 -16.51 -6.38 -4.28
CA LEU A 291 -15.43 -7.05 -5.00
C LEU A 291 -15.59 -8.57 -5.02
N ASP A 292 -16.17 -9.17 -3.97
CA ASP A 292 -16.52 -10.59 -3.97
C ASP A 292 -17.53 -10.93 -5.07
N ARG A 293 -18.52 -10.06 -5.29
CA ARG A 293 -19.52 -10.22 -6.36
C ARG A 293 -18.92 -9.96 -7.74
N VAL A 294 -18.14 -8.89 -7.89
CA VAL A 294 -17.46 -8.54 -9.14
C VAL A 294 -16.52 -9.66 -9.58
N LEU A 295 -15.81 -10.32 -8.67
CA LEU A 295 -14.79 -11.32 -8.99
C LEU A 295 -15.28 -12.77 -8.91
N LEU A 296 -16.54 -12.99 -8.54
CA LEU A 296 -17.07 -14.31 -8.14
C LEU A 296 -16.21 -14.98 -7.05
N ALA A 297 -15.70 -14.16 -6.12
CA ALA A 297 -14.80 -14.60 -5.06
C ALA A 297 -15.52 -14.94 -3.73
N GLY A 298 -16.82 -14.64 -3.63
CA GLY A 298 -17.62 -14.96 -2.45
C GLY A 298 -18.89 -14.12 -2.36
N GLU A 299 -19.40 -13.98 -1.15
CA GLU A 299 -20.58 -13.17 -0.83
C GLU A 299 -20.24 -11.96 0.06
N GLY A 300 -18.95 -11.74 0.35
CA GLY A 300 -18.46 -10.72 1.26
C GLY A 300 -18.03 -11.27 2.63
N PRO A 301 -17.90 -10.39 3.65
CA PRO A 301 -17.58 -10.80 5.01
C PRO A 301 -18.60 -11.82 5.56
N PRO A 302 -18.17 -12.84 6.31
CA PRO A 302 -19.09 -13.73 6.98
C PRO A 302 -19.86 -12.99 8.09
N ALA A 303 -21.10 -13.40 8.32
CA ALA A 303 -22.04 -12.75 9.24
C ALA A 303 -21.52 -12.55 10.69
N GLN A 304 -20.50 -13.30 11.09
CA GLN A 304 -19.88 -13.20 12.43
C GLN A 304 -19.03 -11.95 12.59
N ILE A 305 -18.48 -11.43 11.49
CA ILE A 305 -17.62 -10.25 11.47
C ILE A 305 -18.20 -9.12 10.65
N ASP A 306 -19.21 -9.39 9.83
CA ASP A 306 -19.86 -8.39 9.02
C ASP A 306 -20.50 -7.30 9.90
N VAL A 307 -19.98 -6.08 9.77
CA VAL A 307 -20.45 -4.89 10.50
C VAL A 307 -21.45 -4.08 9.67
N THR A 308 -21.75 -4.52 8.45
CA THR A 308 -22.76 -3.93 7.58
C THR A 308 -24.12 -4.59 7.82
N SER A 309 -25.15 -4.12 7.12
CA SER A 309 -26.44 -4.81 7.04
C SER A 309 -26.46 -5.95 6.00
N GLY A 310 -25.28 -6.38 5.55
CA GLY A 310 -25.08 -7.26 4.39
C GLY A 310 -25.13 -6.49 3.07
N TRP A 311 -25.19 -7.23 1.96
CA TRP A 311 -25.30 -6.62 0.64
C TRP A 311 -26.59 -5.80 0.50
N PRO A 312 -26.52 -4.49 0.19
CA PRO A 312 -27.70 -3.72 -0.13
C PRO A 312 -28.15 -4.17 -1.53
N GLY A 313 -29.16 -5.03 -1.62
CA GLY A 313 -29.61 -5.66 -2.88
C GLY A 313 -30.00 -4.72 -4.04
N GLN A 314 -29.86 -3.40 -3.87
CA GLN A 314 -30.07 -2.35 -4.86
C GLN A 314 -28.77 -1.77 -5.45
N VAL A 315 -27.59 -2.21 -4.99
CA VAL A 315 -26.31 -1.76 -5.57
C VAL A 315 -26.05 -2.52 -6.86
N ASP A 316 -25.88 -1.78 -7.96
CA ASP A 316 -25.48 -2.34 -9.24
C ASP A 316 -24.04 -2.86 -9.15
N VAL A 317 -23.86 -4.15 -9.42
CA VAL A 317 -22.53 -4.77 -9.54
C VAL A 317 -22.02 -4.49 -10.95
N PRO A 318 -20.83 -3.87 -11.12
CA PRO A 318 -20.23 -3.68 -12.42
C PRO A 318 -20.10 -4.98 -13.20
N ASP A 319 -20.66 -5.02 -14.41
CA ASP A 319 -20.56 -6.16 -15.32
C ASP A 319 -19.30 -6.02 -16.21
N PRO A 320 -18.42 -7.04 -16.27
CA PRO A 320 -17.30 -7.06 -17.22
C PRO A 320 -17.78 -6.96 -18.68
N GLY A 321 -19.00 -7.40 -19.00
CA GLY A 321 -19.56 -7.35 -20.34
C GLY A 321 -18.96 -8.41 -21.28
N GLN A 322 -19.11 -8.20 -22.59
CA GLN A 322 -18.70 -9.20 -23.60
C GLN A 322 -17.19 -9.39 -23.69
N ASP A 323 -16.43 -8.33 -23.42
CA ASP A 323 -14.96 -8.34 -23.48
C ASP A 323 -14.34 -8.95 -22.21
N GLY A 324 -15.13 -9.21 -21.17
CA GLY A 324 -14.67 -9.87 -19.96
C GLY A 324 -13.84 -8.97 -19.04
N TYR A 325 -12.91 -9.57 -18.30
CA TYR A 325 -12.04 -8.89 -17.34
C TYR A 325 -10.82 -8.28 -18.04
N ASP A 326 -11.07 -7.26 -18.85
CA ASP A 326 -10.07 -6.54 -19.63
C ASP A 326 -9.59 -5.24 -18.93
N LEU A 327 -8.65 -4.54 -19.56
CA LEU A 327 -8.12 -3.27 -19.08
C LEU A 327 -9.22 -2.20 -18.96
N ALA A 328 -10.16 -2.16 -19.91
CA ALA A 328 -11.24 -1.19 -19.89
C ALA A 328 -12.17 -1.43 -18.69
N PHE A 329 -12.42 -2.69 -18.32
CA PHE A 329 -13.18 -3.04 -17.12
C PHE A 329 -12.43 -2.69 -15.85
N ALA A 330 -11.12 -2.94 -15.78
CA ALA A 330 -10.29 -2.52 -14.64
C ALA A 330 -10.36 -1.01 -14.41
N GLU A 331 -10.30 -0.19 -15.47
CA GLU A 331 -10.47 1.27 -15.39
C GLU A 331 -11.87 1.64 -14.90
N ARG A 332 -12.93 1.05 -15.47
CA ARG A 332 -14.31 1.30 -15.01
C ARG A 332 -14.50 0.98 -13.53
N LEU A 333 -13.91 -0.13 -13.05
CA LEU A 333 -13.99 -0.54 -11.66
C LEU A 333 -13.27 0.46 -10.74
N LEU A 334 -12.08 0.94 -11.12
CA LEU A 334 -11.35 1.96 -10.36
C LEU A 334 -12.04 3.34 -10.37
N HIS A 335 -12.91 3.60 -11.34
CA HIS A 335 -13.72 4.82 -11.45
C HIS A 335 -15.06 4.75 -10.73
N LEU A 336 -15.38 3.62 -10.10
CA LEU A 336 -16.72 3.38 -9.56
C LEU A 336 -17.08 4.38 -8.46
N HIS A 337 -18.24 5.00 -8.63
CA HIS A 337 -18.95 5.84 -7.67
C HIS A 337 -20.31 5.23 -7.35
N GLY A 338 -20.96 5.73 -6.30
CA GLY A 338 -22.28 5.28 -5.86
C GLY A 338 -22.29 5.12 -4.35
N ASP A 339 -23.21 4.30 -3.85
CA ASP A 339 -23.30 3.97 -2.42
C ASP A 339 -22.02 3.29 -1.92
N ILE A 340 -21.43 2.43 -2.76
CA ILE A 340 -20.13 1.81 -2.52
C ILE A 340 -19.15 2.35 -3.57
N CYS A 341 -18.28 3.26 -3.16
CA CYS A 341 -17.32 3.91 -4.06
C CYS A 341 -15.91 3.33 -3.96
N ILE A 342 -15.26 3.17 -5.11
CA ILE A 342 -13.83 2.82 -5.21
C ILE A 342 -13.00 4.08 -5.50
N CYS A 343 -13.51 5.01 -6.32
CA CYS A 343 -12.92 6.33 -6.52
C CYS A 343 -13.51 7.31 -5.51
N ARG A 344 -12.69 7.86 -4.61
CA ARG A 344 -13.14 8.65 -3.46
C ARG A 344 -12.83 10.13 -3.62
N HIS A 345 -13.77 10.98 -3.21
CA HIS A 345 -13.75 12.43 -3.44
C HIS A 345 -13.91 13.28 -2.17
N GLY A 346 -13.68 12.71 -0.98
CA GLY A 346 -13.85 13.38 0.30
C GLY A 346 -15.16 12.96 0.95
N GLU A 347 -16.26 13.65 0.61
CA GLU A 347 -17.57 13.34 1.19
C GLU A 347 -18.15 11.99 0.72
N PRO A 348 -18.85 11.23 1.58
CA PRO A 348 -19.15 11.51 2.99
C PRO A 348 -18.09 10.97 3.98
N LEU A 349 -17.00 10.38 3.47
CA LEU A 349 -16.06 9.58 4.28
C LEU A 349 -14.82 10.36 4.75
N ASP A 350 -14.69 11.61 4.34
CA ASP A 350 -13.58 12.55 4.58
C ASP A 350 -12.20 12.02 4.10
N TYR A 351 -12.19 11.21 3.04
CA TYR A 351 -10.97 10.79 2.36
C TYR A 351 -11.13 10.73 0.84
N HIS A 352 -9.99 10.82 0.15
CA HIS A 352 -9.86 11.04 -1.27
C HIS A 352 -8.89 10.02 -1.86
N SER A 353 -9.11 9.60 -3.11
CA SER A 353 -8.08 8.87 -3.85
C SER A 353 -6.88 9.79 -4.09
N GLU A 354 -5.72 9.40 -3.56
CA GLU A 354 -4.41 10.08 -3.70
C GLU A 354 -3.73 9.72 -5.02
N TYR A 355 -3.91 8.47 -5.45
CA TYR A 355 -3.43 7.96 -6.72
C TYR A 355 -4.15 6.68 -7.11
N SER A 356 -4.09 6.36 -8.41
CA SER A 356 -4.62 5.14 -8.99
C SER A 356 -3.60 4.49 -9.91
N MET A 357 -3.61 3.16 -9.99
CA MET A 357 -2.73 2.36 -10.84
C MET A 357 -3.36 1.09 -11.37
N ILE A 358 -2.90 0.70 -12.55
CA ILE A 358 -3.17 -0.56 -13.19
C ILE A 358 -1.85 -1.16 -13.69
N GLY A 359 -1.48 -2.33 -13.18
CA GLY A 359 -0.40 -3.15 -13.71
C GLY A 359 -0.90 -4.18 -14.70
N LEU A 360 -0.15 -4.36 -15.78
CA LEU A 360 -0.35 -5.39 -16.80
C LEU A 360 0.88 -6.33 -16.81
N PRO A 361 1.04 -7.18 -15.79
CA PRO A 361 2.16 -8.13 -15.63
C PRO A 361 2.67 -8.80 -16.90
N ALA A 362 1.76 -9.34 -17.72
CA ALA A 362 2.12 -10.09 -18.92
C ALA A 362 2.79 -9.22 -20.00
N SER A 363 2.37 -7.96 -20.12
CA SER A 363 2.91 -7.02 -21.11
C SER A 363 4.02 -6.12 -20.58
N GLY A 364 4.30 -6.16 -19.26
CA GLY A 364 5.27 -5.26 -18.64
C GLY A 364 4.84 -3.79 -18.64
N ARG A 365 3.53 -3.50 -18.74
CA ARG A 365 3.00 -2.14 -18.78
C ARG A 365 2.36 -1.73 -17.48
N LEU A 366 2.44 -0.44 -17.15
CA LEU A 366 1.79 0.17 -16.00
C LEU A 366 1.07 1.43 -16.45
N ARG A 367 -0.13 1.63 -15.92
CA ARG A 367 -0.91 2.85 -16.08
C ARG A 367 -1.11 3.47 -14.70
N PHE A 368 -0.94 4.77 -14.56
CA PHE A 368 -1.16 5.46 -13.29
C PHE A 368 -1.62 6.90 -13.45
N CYS A 369 -2.32 7.43 -12.44
CA CYS A 369 -2.61 8.85 -12.32
C CYS A 369 -2.54 9.29 -10.85
N GLY A 370 -2.31 10.58 -10.62
CA GLY A 370 -2.48 11.18 -9.30
C GLY A 370 -3.93 11.59 -9.10
N LEU A 371 -4.38 11.63 -7.85
CA LEU A 371 -5.75 11.97 -7.45
C LEU A 371 -6.80 11.02 -8.06
N HIS A 372 -8.00 11.53 -8.31
CA HIS A 372 -9.18 10.78 -8.73
C HIS A 372 -9.09 10.26 -10.17
N PRO A 373 -9.05 8.94 -10.41
CA PRO A 373 -8.92 8.39 -11.77
C PRO A 373 -10.09 8.74 -12.69
N CYS A 374 -11.30 8.95 -12.14
CA CYS A 374 -12.46 9.36 -12.94
C CYS A 374 -12.34 10.77 -13.56
N GLN A 375 -11.40 11.60 -13.07
CA GLN A 375 -11.16 12.98 -13.52
C GLN A 375 -9.80 13.14 -14.21
N GLN A 376 -9.02 12.08 -14.31
CA GLN A 376 -7.63 12.14 -14.71
C GLN A 376 -7.37 11.15 -15.84
N GLN A 377 -6.38 11.46 -16.68
CA GLN A 377 -5.90 10.51 -17.67
C GLN A 377 -4.76 9.69 -17.07
N TYR A 378 -4.81 8.37 -17.28
CA TYR A 378 -3.71 7.51 -16.93
C TYR A 378 -2.48 7.80 -17.81
N THR A 379 -1.34 7.98 -17.17
CA THR A 379 -0.02 7.93 -17.81
C THR A 379 0.43 6.48 -17.92
N GLU A 380 0.92 6.07 -19.09
CA GLU A 380 1.42 4.70 -19.32
C GLU A 380 2.95 4.67 -19.37
N VAL A 381 3.55 3.64 -18.77
CA VAL A 381 4.98 3.33 -18.85
C VAL A 381 5.18 1.83 -19.10
N SER A 382 6.31 1.47 -19.71
CA SER A 382 6.73 0.08 -19.95
C SER A 382 8.02 -0.21 -19.20
N LEU A 383 8.12 -1.41 -18.61
CA LEU A 383 9.21 -1.84 -17.74
C LEU A 383 10.37 -2.54 -18.45
#